data_AF-A0A934XSY5-F1
#
_entry.id   AF-A0A934XSY5-F1
#
_cell.length_a   1.000
_cell.length_b   1.000
_cell.length_c   1.000
_cell.angle_alpha   90.00
_cell.angle_beta   90.00
_cell.angle_gamma   90.00
#
_symmetry.space_group_name_H-M   'P 1'
#
loop_
_entity.id
_entity.type
_entity.pdbx_description
1 polymer ?
#
loop_
_entity_poly.entity_id
_entity_poly.type
_entity_poly.pdbx_seq_one_letter_code
_entity_poly.pdbx_strand_id
1 'polypeptide(L)'
;MGYAAFESGPDHATLTRNEAGEITSVQELPKNKKGSYRIASTTDYDATFRVHGEKTDFGYNVNLAATDTFIREIRADTGSQPDPVAIPDLLTAQQEYHDFMPVKLIYDKAAGTGKHHADVDKASDGQTQLVAPLMPYDQRSERFAPDDFTLSPDDHSLTCPRGRVSTTAYRSQSGDGRSFRFTPAQCADCPLFAQCRGDQVPASHIRQVFISDHRSILAKARTYAQTPQFRLDLKLRSTVERIIANLVRYHGARRAHRRGRLLCDFQAKMCATAFNLRQWLRRLQRQAQAPPAVPTA
;
A
#
# COMPACT_ATOMS: atom_id res chain seq x y z
N MET A 1 -3.37 31.90 14.58
CA MET A 1 -3.54 30.67 13.78
C MET A 1 -3.22 29.49 14.67
N GLY A 2 -4.26 28.87 15.23
CA GLY A 2 -4.10 27.78 16.20
C GLY A 2 -3.69 26.50 15.50
N TYR A 3 -2.54 25.94 15.89
CA TYR A 3 -2.23 24.54 15.62
C TYR A 3 -3.23 23.70 16.42
N ALA A 4 -4.17 23.05 15.74
CA ALA A 4 -4.92 21.95 16.33
C ALA A 4 -3.90 20.86 16.69
N ALA A 5 -3.67 20.65 17.98
CA ALA A 5 -2.91 19.51 18.47
C ALA A 5 -3.66 18.25 18.02
N PHE A 6 -3.15 17.58 17.00
CA PHE A 6 -3.57 16.22 16.70
C PHE A 6 -3.14 15.36 17.89
N GLU A 7 -4.08 15.09 18.80
CA GLU A 7 -3.94 14.14 19.90
C GLU A 7 -3.85 12.72 19.35
N SER A 8 -2.70 12.34 18.80
CA SER A 8 -2.39 10.95 18.49
C SER A 8 -1.87 10.27 19.75
N GLY A 9 -2.80 9.74 20.57
CA GLY A 9 -2.49 8.75 21.60
C GLY A 9 -2.13 7.38 20.98
N PRO A 10 -1.50 6.47 21.75
CA PRO A 10 -1.25 5.11 21.29
C PRO A 10 -2.56 4.42 20.90
N ASP A 11 -2.50 3.58 19.86
CA ASP A 11 -3.62 2.77 19.34
C ASP A 11 -4.36 1.97 20.44
N HIS A 12 -3.74 1.70 21.58
CA HIS A 12 -4.29 0.90 22.66
C HIS A 12 -4.75 1.70 23.89
N ALA A 13 -4.44 2.99 23.99
CA ALA A 13 -4.77 3.75 25.19
C ALA A 13 -4.92 5.25 24.91
N THR A 14 -5.89 5.88 25.58
CA THR A 14 -5.99 7.34 25.62
C THR A 14 -5.04 7.86 26.68
N LEU A 15 -4.21 8.85 26.32
CA LEU A 15 -3.32 9.53 27.24
C LEU A 15 -3.91 10.89 27.59
N THR A 16 -4.22 11.11 28.86
CA THR A 16 -4.56 12.44 29.37
C THR A 16 -3.27 13.14 29.75
N ARG A 17 -3.08 14.38 29.31
CA ARG A 17 -1.92 15.20 29.67
C ARG A 17 -2.37 16.43 30.47
N ASN A 18 -1.53 16.89 31.40
CA ASN A 18 -1.72 18.19 32.05
C ASN A 18 -1.30 19.35 31.13
N GLU A 19 -1.53 20.59 31.56
CA GLU A 19 -1.14 21.82 30.82
C GLU A 19 0.37 21.93 30.58
N ALA A 20 1.19 21.22 31.36
CA ALA A 20 2.64 21.12 31.17
C ALA A 20 3.06 19.99 30.19
N GLY A 21 2.10 19.24 29.64
CA GLY A 21 2.33 18.15 28.68
C GLY A 21 2.69 16.80 29.31
N GLU A 22 2.69 16.68 30.63
CA GLU A 22 2.96 15.43 31.37
C GLU A 22 1.74 14.53 31.40
N ILE A 23 1.95 13.22 31.29
CA ILE A 23 0.86 12.24 31.27
C ILE A 23 0.30 12.07 32.68
N THR A 24 -0.97 12.44 32.87
CA THR A 24 -1.68 12.35 34.15
C THR A 24 -2.50 11.07 34.28
N SER A 25 -2.99 10.51 33.16
CA SER A 25 -3.64 9.19 33.17
C SER A 25 -3.49 8.46 31.85
N VAL A 26 -3.44 7.13 31.95
CA VAL A 26 -3.44 6.21 30.82
C VAL A 26 -4.67 5.33 30.93
N GLN A 27 -5.60 5.45 29.99
CA GLN A 27 -6.81 4.62 29.96
C GLN A 27 -6.75 3.67 28.78
N GLU A 28 -6.76 2.36 29.05
CA GLU A 28 -6.77 1.36 28.00
C GLU A 28 -8.08 1.42 27.20
N LEU A 29 -7.97 1.44 25.86
CA LEU A 29 -9.13 1.44 24.98
C LEU A 29 -9.87 0.09 25.07
N PRO A 30 -11.21 0.07 24.99
CA PRO A 30 -11.97 -1.18 24.97
C PRO A 30 -11.57 -2.04 23.77
N LYS A 31 -11.72 -3.37 23.89
CA LYS A 31 -11.20 -4.37 22.93
C LYS A 31 -11.61 -4.13 21.47
N ASN A 32 -12.77 -3.49 21.25
CA ASN A 32 -13.32 -3.12 19.94
C ASN A 32 -12.80 -1.77 19.38
N LYS A 33 -12.05 -1.00 20.18
CA LYS A 33 -11.42 0.27 19.81
C LYS A 33 -9.89 0.25 19.91
N LYS A 34 -9.30 -0.85 20.43
CA LYS A 34 -7.86 -1.07 20.36
C LYS A 34 -7.46 -1.15 18.89
N GLY A 35 -6.54 -0.28 18.50
CA GLY A 35 -5.85 -0.35 17.22
C GLY A 35 -4.96 -1.58 17.12
N SER A 36 -4.26 -1.70 16.00
CA SER A 36 -3.54 -2.94 15.65
C SER A 36 -2.11 -3.00 16.17
N TYR A 37 -1.58 -1.86 16.65
CA TYR A 37 -0.16 -1.69 16.93
C TYR A 37 0.20 -1.91 18.40
N ARG A 38 0.95 -2.98 18.68
CA ARG A 38 1.46 -3.25 20.02
C ARG A 38 2.42 -2.15 20.48
N ILE A 39 2.17 -1.60 21.67
CA ILE A 39 3.08 -0.66 22.31
C ILE A 39 4.40 -1.38 22.58
N ALA A 40 5.48 -0.80 22.06
CA ALA A 40 6.83 -1.37 22.13
C ALA A 40 7.78 -0.56 23.02
N SER A 41 7.46 0.72 23.28
CA SER A 41 8.22 1.59 24.17
C SER A 41 7.27 2.36 25.10
N THR A 42 7.69 2.51 26.35
CA THR A 42 6.97 3.30 27.38
C THR A 42 7.19 4.80 27.24
N THR A 43 8.13 5.22 26.41
CA THR A 43 8.51 6.64 26.24
C THR A 43 8.38 7.13 24.80
N ASP A 44 8.13 6.23 23.86
CA ASP A 44 7.93 6.54 22.45
C ASP A 44 6.83 5.64 21.88
N TYR A 45 5.59 6.10 21.97
CA TYR A 45 4.41 5.34 21.57
C TYR A 45 4.25 5.22 20.04
N ASP A 46 4.88 6.12 19.29
CA ASP A 46 4.80 6.13 17.82
C ASP A 46 5.78 5.12 17.20
N ALA A 47 6.83 4.75 17.93
CA ALA A 47 7.77 3.73 17.50
C ALA A 47 7.18 2.34 17.74
N THR A 48 7.13 1.51 16.70
CA THR A 48 6.56 0.16 16.78
C THR A 48 7.44 -0.85 16.04
N PHE A 49 7.08 -2.13 16.12
CA PHE A 49 7.86 -3.21 15.52
C PHE A 49 7.49 -3.42 14.05
N ARG A 50 8.51 -3.41 13.19
CA ARG A 50 8.43 -3.87 11.81
C ARG A 50 8.96 -5.30 11.74
N VAL A 51 8.15 -6.22 11.21
CA VAL A 51 8.55 -7.61 10.99
C VAL A 51 8.87 -7.82 9.52
N HIS A 52 10.07 -8.31 9.22
CA HIS A 52 10.52 -8.66 7.88
C HIS A 52 11.14 -10.06 7.87
N GLY A 53 10.31 -11.07 7.61
CA GLY A 53 10.70 -12.47 7.76
C GLY A 53 10.99 -12.78 9.23
N GLU A 54 12.19 -13.30 9.51
CA GLU A 54 12.66 -13.58 10.87
C GLU A 54 13.20 -12.34 11.60
N LYS A 55 13.42 -11.23 10.88
CA LYS A 55 13.97 -10.01 11.46
C LYS A 55 12.84 -9.13 12.00
N THR A 56 13.06 -8.60 13.19
CA THR A 56 12.18 -7.63 13.82
C THR A 56 12.97 -6.37 14.10
N ASP A 57 12.62 -5.27 13.44
CA ASP A 57 13.22 -3.96 13.64
C ASP A 57 12.28 -3.08 14.47
N PHE A 58 12.78 -2.42 15.50
CA PHE A 58 12.03 -1.46 16.29
C PHE A 58 12.29 -0.04 15.78
N GLY A 59 11.23 0.70 15.46
CA GLY A 59 11.36 2.11 15.08
C GLY A 59 10.22 2.61 14.19
N TYR A 60 10.61 3.35 13.16
CA TYR A 60 9.71 4.02 12.23
C TYR A 60 9.89 3.45 10.83
N ASN A 61 8.83 3.53 10.05
CA ASN A 61 8.86 3.20 8.64
C ASN A 61 8.97 4.50 7.83
N VAL A 62 9.74 4.50 6.74
CA VAL A 62 9.90 5.70 5.90
C VAL A 62 9.55 5.37 4.47
N ASN A 63 8.55 6.09 3.94
CA ASN A 63 8.10 6.01 2.58
C ASN A 63 8.58 7.22 1.80
N LEU A 64 8.97 7.05 0.53
CA LEU A 64 9.42 8.16 -0.29
C LEU A 64 8.94 8.04 -1.74
N ALA A 65 8.65 9.19 -2.34
CA ALA A 65 8.40 9.36 -3.77
C ALA A 65 9.59 10.09 -4.39
N ALA A 66 10.13 9.52 -5.47
CA ALA A 66 11.29 10.09 -6.16
C ALA A 66 11.14 9.99 -7.67
N THR A 67 11.82 10.90 -8.37
CA THR A 67 12.13 10.75 -9.78
C THR A 67 13.35 9.84 -9.96
N ASP A 68 13.92 9.81 -11.16
CA ASP A 68 15.20 9.15 -11.44
C ASP A 68 16.40 9.73 -10.65
N THR A 69 16.27 10.95 -10.14
CA THR A 69 17.40 11.74 -9.63
C THR A 69 17.12 12.47 -8.32
N PHE A 70 15.88 12.89 -8.07
CA PHE A 70 15.50 13.70 -6.92
C PHE A 70 14.38 13.05 -6.12
N ILE A 71 14.44 13.20 -4.80
CA ILE A 71 13.33 12.89 -3.91
C ILE A 71 12.33 14.05 -4.02
N ARG A 72 11.05 13.75 -4.25
CA ARG A 72 9.98 14.74 -4.26
C ARG A 72 9.28 14.83 -2.91
N GLU A 73 8.97 13.67 -2.32
CA GLU A 73 8.28 13.61 -1.03
C GLU A 73 8.84 12.46 -0.19
N ILE A 74 8.88 12.63 1.12
CA ILE A 74 9.33 11.61 2.07
C ILE A 74 8.55 11.76 3.37
N ARG A 75 8.06 10.65 3.89
CA ARG A 75 7.24 10.61 5.10
C ARG A 75 7.70 9.53 6.05
N ALA A 76 7.72 9.84 7.34
CA ALA A 76 7.88 8.84 8.39
C ALA A 76 6.53 8.43 8.99
N ASP A 77 6.30 7.13 9.01
CA ASP A 77 5.15 6.46 9.58
C ASP A 77 5.60 5.55 10.74
N THR A 78 4.65 4.99 11.49
CA THR A 78 4.98 4.02 12.54
C THR A 78 5.53 2.72 11.93
N GLY A 79 6.46 2.04 12.62
CA GLY A 79 7.16 0.86 12.09
C GLY A 79 6.25 -0.28 11.62
N SER A 80 5.12 -0.48 12.29
CA SER A 80 4.12 -1.52 11.98
C SER A 80 3.26 -1.20 10.77
N GLN A 81 3.25 0.05 10.27
CA GLN A 81 2.44 0.43 9.12
C GLN A 81 3.01 -0.22 7.86
N PRO A 82 2.24 -1.07 7.16
CA PRO A 82 2.71 -1.67 5.92
C PRO A 82 2.95 -0.61 4.85
N ASP A 83 4.07 -0.70 4.13
CA ASP A 83 4.51 0.34 3.18
C ASP A 83 3.44 0.72 2.14
N PRO A 84 2.71 -0.24 1.52
CA PRO A 84 1.70 0.10 0.54
C PRO A 84 0.51 0.89 1.09
N VAL A 85 0.23 0.77 2.39
CA VAL A 85 -0.88 1.49 3.06
C VAL A 85 -0.56 2.97 3.20
N ALA A 86 0.71 3.36 3.19
CA ALA A 86 1.14 4.76 3.25
C ALA A 86 1.17 5.46 1.89
N ILE A 87 0.94 4.74 0.78
CA ILE A 87 0.97 5.32 -0.57
C ILE A 87 -0.05 6.48 -0.73
N PRO A 88 -1.33 6.33 -0.34
CA PRO A 88 -2.31 7.41 -0.43
C PRO A 88 -1.84 8.67 0.29
N ASP A 89 -1.38 8.53 1.53
CA ASP A 89 -0.89 9.65 2.34
C ASP A 89 0.30 10.36 1.69
N LEU A 90 1.19 9.59 1.04
CA LEU A 90 2.33 10.14 0.30
C LEU A 90 1.89 10.94 -0.93
N LEU A 91 0.88 10.48 -1.66
CA LEU A 91 0.30 11.19 -2.81
C LEU A 91 -0.44 12.45 -2.36
N THR A 92 -1.24 12.36 -1.30
CA THR A 92 -1.93 13.52 -0.71
C THR A 92 -0.93 14.57 -0.24
N ALA A 93 0.13 14.18 0.47
CA ALA A 93 1.20 15.11 0.87
C ALA A 93 1.89 15.75 -0.36
N GLN A 94 2.09 14.98 -1.43
CA GLN A 94 2.69 15.49 -2.65
C GLN A 94 1.82 16.56 -3.32
N GLN A 95 0.50 16.33 -3.37
CA GLN A 95 -0.45 17.30 -3.87
C GLN A 95 -0.53 18.55 -2.98
N GLU A 96 -0.60 18.38 -1.66
CA GLU A 96 -0.73 19.47 -0.70
C GLU A 96 0.50 20.40 -0.70
N TYR A 97 1.71 19.82 -0.69
CA TYR A 97 2.94 20.60 -0.51
C TYR A 97 3.59 21.04 -1.83
N HIS A 98 3.30 20.36 -2.94
CA HIS A 98 4.00 20.61 -4.22
C HIS A 98 3.07 20.80 -5.41
N ASP A 99 1.74 20.81 -5.22
CA ASP A 99 0.74 20.91 -6.28
C ASP A 99 1.01 19.93 -7.44
N PHE A 100 1.32 18.69 -7.09
CA PHE A 100 1.77 17.69 -8.04
C PHE A 100 1.16 16.32 -7.77
N MET A 101 0.57 15.75 -8.81
CA MET A 101 0.10 14.37 -8.85
C MET A 101 0.83 13.62 -9.98
N PRO A 102 1.52 12.50 -9.70
CA PRO A 102 2.27 11.78 -10.73
C PRO A 102 1.33 10.97 -11.62
N VAL A 103 1.51 11.02 -12.93
CA VAL A 103 0.75 10.17 -13.88
C VAL A 103 0.96 8.67 -13.60
N LYS A 104 2.16 8.30 -13.14
CA LYS A 104 2.50 6.91 -12.78
C LYS A 104 3.24 6.87 -11.46
N LEU A 105 2.85 5.93 -10.60
CA LEU A 105 3.57 5.58 -9.39
C LEU A 105 4.08 4.15 -9.50
N ILE A 106 5.40 3.97 -9.44
CA ILE A 106 6.03 2.67 -9.59
C ILE A 106 6.35 2.12 -8.20
N TYR A 107 5.90 0.91 -7.92
CA TYR A 107 6.05 0.29 -6.61
C TYR A 107 6.44 -1.19 -6.71
N ASP A 108 6.84 -1.77 -5.60
CA ASP A 108 7.16 -3.18 -5.52
C ASP A 108 5.89 -4.07 -5.52
N LYS A 109 6.12 -5.39 -5.44
CA LYS A 109 5.04 -6.38 -5.44
C LYS A 109 4.07 -6.24 -4.27
N ALA A 110 4.47 -5.64 -3.14
CA ALA A 110 3.61 -5.49 -1.98
C ALA A 110 2.38 -4.62 -2.30
N ALA A 111 2.51 -3.67 -3.23
CA ALA A 111 1.38 -2.87 -3.71
C ALA A 111 0.55 -3.53 -4.83
N GLY A 112 0.86 -4.76 -5.25
CA GLY A 112 0.20 -5.44 -6.39
C GLY A 112 -1.19 -6.02 -6.12
N THR A 113 -1.95 -5.48 -5.17
CA THR A 113 -3.31 -5.93 -4.84
C THR A 113 -4.36 -4.97 -5.39
N GLY A 114 -5.55 -5.47 -5.75
CA GLY A 114 -6.63 -4.62 -6.25
C GLY A 114 -6.99 -3.48 -5.29
N LYS A 115 -6.89 -3.72 -3.98
CA LYS A 115 -7.11 -2.71 -2.94
C LYS A 115 -6.15 -1.53 -3.06
N HIS A 116 -4.84 -1.79 -3.12
CA HIS A 116 -3.85 -0.71 -3.23
C HIS A 116 -4.00 0.07 -4.54
N HIS A 117 -4.36 -0.59 -5.65
CA HIS A 117 -4.71 0.11 -6.89
C HIS A 117 -5.92 1.03 -6.69
N ALA A 118 -6.96 0.58 -6.00
CA ALA A 118 -8.14 1.40 -5.71
C ALA A 118 -7.85 2.56 -4.74
N ASP A 119 -7.00 2.33 -3.75
CA ASP A 119 -6.58 3.36 -2.80
C ASP A 119 -5.79 4.48 -3.51
N VAL A 120 -4.90 4.13 -4.45
CA VAL A 120 -4.17 5.10 -5.28
C VAL A 120 -5.12 5.85 -6.23
N ASP A 121 -6.01 5.13 -6.90
CA ASP A 121 -7.00 5.74 -7.80
C ASP A 121 -7.87 6.74 -7.06
N LYS A 122 -8.37 6.37 -5.88
CA LYS A 122 -9.15 7.26 -5.01
C LYS A 122 -8.34 8.45 -4.50
N ALA A 123 -7.11 8.24 -4.03
CA ALA A 123 -6.28 9.31 -3.48
C ALA A 123 -5.80 10.33 -4.53
N SER A 124 -5.84 9.95 -5.80
CA SER A 124 -5.40 10.77 -6.92
C SER A 124 -6.54 11.21 -7.84
N ASP A 125 -7.80 10.97 -7.46
CA ASP A 125 -8.98 11.20 -8.30
C ASP A 125 -8.83 10.63 -9.73
N GLY A 126 -8.26 9.42 -9.83
CA GLY A 126 -8.02 8.71 -11.08
C GLY A 126 -6.84 9.21 -11.92
N GLN A 127 -6.04 10.15 -11.41
CA GLN A 127 -4.92 10.73 -12.16
C GLN A 127 -3.64 9.87 -12.11
N THR A 128 -3.45 9.10 -11.04
CA THR A 128 -2.24 8.27 -10.86
C THR A 128 -2.50 6.81 -11.21
N GLN A 129 -1.72 6.27 -12.15
CA GLN A 129 -1.67 4.84 -12.40
C GLN A 129 -0.61 4.17 -11.50
N LEU A 130 -1.04 3.28 -10.60
CA LEU A 130 -0.12 2.41 -9.86
C LEU A 130 0.46 1.32 -10.79
N VAL A 131 1.79 1.21 -10.82
CA VAL A 131 2.56 0.23 -11.58
C VAL A 131 3.31 -0.66 -10.59
N ALA A 132 2.73 -1.84 -10.31
CA ALA A 132 3.29 -2.82 -9.40
C ALA A 132 3.15 -4.24 -9.99
N PRO A 133 4.10 -5.17 -9.74
CA PRO A 133 3.91 -6.58 -10.06
C PRO A 133 2.68 -7.13 -9.35
N LEU A 134 1.73 -7.68 -10.10
CA LEU A 134 0.48 -8.21 -9.55
C LEU A 134 0.70 -9.53 -8.79
N MET A 135 -0.12 -9.74 -7.77
CA MET A 135 -0.15 -11.01 -7.05
C MET A 135 -0.82 -12.11 -7.89
N PRO A 136 -0.16 -13.26 -8.15
CA PRO A 136 -0.69 -14.33 -8.99
C PRO A 136 -1.66 -15.21 -8.18
N TYR A 137 -2.79 -14.65 -7.76
CA TYR A 137 -3.80 -15.39 -6.98
C TYR A 137 -4.50 -16.48 -7.80
N ASP A 138 -4.67 -16.22 -9.10
CA ASP A 138 -5.24 -17.12 -10.11
C ASP A 138 -4.38 -18.35 -10.37
N GLN A 139 -3.05 -18.24 -10.26
CA GLN A 139 -2.11 -19.34 -10.52
C GLN A 139 -1.89 -20.26 -9.30
N ARG A 140 -2.54 -20.00 -8.16
CA ARG A 140 -2.34 -20.80 -6.94
C ARG A 140 -3.05 -22.15 -6.97
N SER A 141 -4.01 -22.33 -7.88
CA SER A 141 -4.82 -23.54 -7.96
C SER A 141 -5.40 -23.68 -9.37
N GLU A 142 -5.53 -24.91 -9.85
CA GLU A 142 -6.26 -25.24 -11.08
C GLU A 142 -7.79 -25.19 -10.91
N ARG A 143 -8.26 -24.87 -9.69
CA ARG A 143 -9.68 -24.71 -9.39
C ARG A 143 -10.21 -23.42 -10.00
N PHE A 144 -11.51 -23.39 -10.29
CA PHE A 144 -12.18 -22.16 -10.73
C PHE A 144 -11.95 -21.01 -9.73
N ALA A 145 -11.33 -19.96 -10.24
CA ALA A 145 -11.03 -18.71 -9.56
C ALA A 145 -12.24 -17.76 -9.64
N PRO A 146 -12.29 -16.70 -8.82
CA PRO A 146 -13.34 -15.68 -8.91
C PRO A 146 -13.57 -15.10 -10.31
N ASP A 147 -12.53 -15.05 -11.14
CA ASP A 147 -12.60 -14.51 -12.49
C ASP A 147 -13.31 -15.42 -13.50
N ASP A 148 -13.47 -16.71 -13.20
CA ASP A 148 -14.24 -17.66 -14.00
C ASP A 148 -15.75 -17.52 -13.79
N PHE A 149 -16.17 -16.72 -12.81
CA PHE A 149 -17.56 -16.44 -12.51
C PHE A 149 -17.97 -15.10 -13.12
N THR A 150 -19.21 -15.04 -13.62
CA THR A 150 -19.77 -13.83 -14.22
C THR A 150 -20.67 -13.11 -13.21
N LEU A 151 -20.22 -11.95 -12.74
CA LEU A 151 -21.01 -11.04 -11.91
C LEU A 151 -22.02 -10.30 -12.79
N SER A 152 -23.27 -10.17 -12.34
CA SER A 152 -24.27 -9.38 -13.05
C SER A 152 -23.97 -7.88 -12.99
N PRO A 153 -24.45 -7.06 -13.94
CA PRO A 153 -24.18 -5.62 -13.97
C PRO A 153 -24.69 -4.84 -12.74
N ASP A 154 -25.64 -5.41 -12.00
CA ASP A 154 -26.20 -4.85 -10.77
C ASP A 154 -25.50 -5.38 -9.49
N ASP A 155 -24.44 -6.19 -9.63
CA ASP A 155 -23.67 -6.82 -8.55
C ASP A 155 -24.49 -7.70 -7.58
N HIS A 156 -25.73 -8.06 -7.94
CA HIS A 156 -26.65 -8.80 -7.06
C HIS A 156 -26.67 -10.30 -7.32
N SER A 157 -26.12 -10.75 -8.46
CA SER A 157 -26.08 -12.17 -8.80
C SER A 157 -24.74 -12.57 -9.38
N LEU A 158 -24.36 -13.83 -9.13
CA LEU A 158 -23.13 -14.42 -9.64
C LEU A 158 -23.46 -15.72 -10.38
N THR A 159 -23.00 -15.81 -11.61
CA THR A 159 -23.19 -16.99 -12.47
C THR A 159 -21.91 -17.80 -12.50
N CYS A 160 -21.99 -19.10 -12.23
CA CYS A 160 -20.85 -20.00 -12.29
C CYS A 160 -20.56 -20.48 -13.73
N PRO A 161 -19.39 -21.10 -13.99
CA PRO A 161 -19.04 -21.63 -15.31
C PRO A 161 -20.04 -22.63 -15.90
N ARG A 162 -20.83 -23.31 -15.05
CA ARG A 162 -21.89 -24.25 -15.47
C ARG A 162 -23.24 -23.56 -15.79
N GLY A 163 -23.34 -22.24 -15.56
CA GLY A 163 -24.55 -21.44 -15.77
C GLY A 163 -25.51 -21.40 -14.57
N ARG A 164 -25.15 -21.94 -13.40
CA ARG A 164 -25.98 -21.79 -12.18
C ARG A 164 -25.80 -20.37 -11.63
N VAL A 165 -26.91 -19.75 -11.23
CA VAL A 165 -26.94 -18.39 -10.68
C VAL A 165 -27.15 -18.45 -9.16
N SER A 166 -26.39 -17.64 -8.44
CA SER A 166 -26.56 -17.39 -7.00
C SER A 166 -26.86 -15.92 -6.76
N THR A 167 -27.95 -15.63 -6.07
CA THR A 167 -28.31 -14.27 -5.58
C THR A 167 -28.05 -14.10 -4.09
N THR A 168 -27.67 -15.17 -3.38
CA THR A 168 -27.34 -15.10 -1.96
C THR A 168 -25.91 -14.61 -1.79
N ALA A 169 -25.75 -13.37 -1.35
CA ALA A 169 -24.45 -12.74 -1.13
C ALA A 169 -24.40 -12.02 0.22
N TYR A 170 -23.20 -12.02 0.83
CA TYR A 170 -22.94 -11.28 2.07
C TYR A 170 -21.72 -10.39 1.88
N ARG A 171 -21.72 -9.19 2.47
CA ARG A 171 -20.53 -8.35 2.51
C ARG A 171 -19.43 -9.05 3.30
N SER A 172 -18.20 -8.98 2.83
CA SER A 172 -17.05 -9.46 3.62
C SER A 172 -16.89 -8.61 4.88
N GLN A 173 -16.29 -9.19 5.91
CA GLN A 173 -15.96 -8.44 7.13
C GLN A 173 -15.03 -7.25 6.84
N SER A 174 -14.16 -7.37 5.83
CA SER A 174 -13.27 -6.28 5.42
C SER A 174 -13.96 -5.16 4.65
N GLY A 175 -15.18 -5.38 4.16
CA GLY A 175 -15.90 -4.43 3.30
C GLY A 175 -15.39 -4.34 1.85
N ASP A 176 -14.33 -5.09 1.49
CA ASP A 176 -13.69 -5.01 0.16
C ASP A 176 -14.34 -5.90 -0.92
N GLY A 177 -15.52 -6.45 -0.65
CA GLY A 177 -16.21 -7.34 -1.58
C GLY A 177 -17.45 -8.04 -1.03
N ARG A 178 -17.96 -8.99 -1.82
CA ARG A 178 -19.11 -9.83 -1.50
C ARG A 178 -18.76 -11.30 -1.64
N SER A 179 -19.25 -12.13 -0.73
CA SER A 179 -19.15 -13.60 -0.82
C SER A 179 -20.49 -14.17 -1.25
N PHE A 180 -20.54 -14.72 -2.47
CA PHE A 180 -21.71 -15.38 -3.03
C PHE A 180 -21.74 -16.85 -2.61
N ARG A 181 -22.93 -17.37 -2.27
CA ARG A 181 -23.14 -18.72 -1.76
C ARG A 181 -23.94 -19.58 -2.73
N PHE A 182 -23.29 -20.59 -3.29
CA PHE A 182 -23.96 -21.65 -4.03
C PHE A 182 -24.35 -22.78 -3.08
N THR A 183 -25.63 -23.11 -3.06
CA THR A 183 -26.18 -24.13 -2.15
C THR A 183 -25.75 -25.54 -2.57
N PRO A 184 -25.77 -26.51 -1.64
CA PRO A 184 -25.47 -27.91 -1.96
C PRO A 184 -26.34 -28.45 -3.10
N ALA A 185 -27.63 -28.11 -3.10
CA ALA A 185 -28.57 -28.52 -4.16
C ALA A 185 -28.19 -27.98 -5.55
N GLN A 186 -27.56 -26.80 -5.63
CA GLN A 186 -27.06 -26.26 -6.89
C GLN A 186 -25.80 -26.98 -7.41
N CYS A 187 -25.07 -27.65 -6.51
CA CYS A 187 -23.75 -28.22 -6.79
C CYS A 187 -23.68 -29.75 -6.75
N ALA A 188 -24.63 -30.45 -6.12
CA ALA A 188 -24.53 -31.89 -5.80
C ALA A 188 -24.20 -32.77 -7.02
N ASP A 189 -24.91 -32.56 -8.14
CA ASP A 189 -24.74 -33.34 -9.38
C ASP A 189 -23.97 -32.55 -10.46
N CYS A 190 -23.09 -31.64 -10.06
CA CYS A 190 -22.34 -30.82 -11.00
C CYS A 190 -21.17 -31.63 -11.62
N PRO A 191 -21.08 -31.77 -12.95
CA PRO A 191 -19.95 -32.48 -13.58
C PRO A 191 -18.60 -31.78 -13.35
N LEU A 192 -18.64 -30.49 -13.02
CA LEU A 192 -17.46 -29.68 -12.73
C LEU A 192 -17.12 -29.66 -11.22
N PHE A 193 -17.72 -30.55 -10.41
CA PHE A 193 -17.55 -30.53 -8.95
C PHE A 193 -16.10 -30.67 -8.53
N ALA A 194 -15.39 -31.69 -9.06
CA ALA A 194 -13.99 -31.97 -8.73
C ALA A 194 -13.08 -30.77 -9.06
N GLN A 195 -13.17 -30.22 -10.26
CA GLN A 195 -12.41 -29.03 -10.66
C GLN A 195 -12.80 -27.80 -9.83
N CYS A 196 -14.08 -27.60 -9.50
CA CYS A 196 -14.52 -26.44 -8.75
C CYS A 196 -14.06 -26.51 -7.29
N ARG A 197 -14.32 -27.62 -6.59
CA ARG A 197 -14.26 -27.74 -5.13
C ARG A 197 -13.10 -28.60 -4.62
N GLY A 198 -12.52 -29.43 -5.49
CA GLY A 198 -11.60 -30.50 -5.12
C GLY A 198 -12.32 -31.71 -4.52
N ASP A 199 -11.59 -32.82 -4.43
CA ASP A 199 -12.17 -34.14 -4.12
C ASP A 199 -12.41 -34.34 -2.61
N GLN A 200 -11.84 -33.48 -1.77
CA GLN A 200 -11.90 -33.61 -0.31
C GLN A 200 -13.09 -32.87 0.34
N VAL A 201 -13.86 -32.09 -0.43
CA VAL A 201 -14.95 -31.27 0.13
C VAL A 201 -16.29 -32.00 -0.03
N PRO A 202 -17.04 -32.25 1.07
CA PRO A 202 -18.35 -32.89 0.97
C PRO A 202 -19.33 -32.11 0.09
N ALA A 203 -20.15 -32.83 -0.69
CA ALA A 203 -21.19 -32.23 -1.53
C ALA A 203 -22.20 -31.39 -0.72
N SER A 204 -22.41 -31.74 0.55
CA SER A 204 -23.27 -31.04 1.51
C SER A 204 -22.76 -29.65 1.93
N HIS A 205 -21.50 -29.30 1.67
CA HIS A 205 -20.98 -27.98 2.01
C HIS A 205 -21.44 -26.92 0.99
N ILE A 206 -21.63 -25.69 1.44
CA ILE A 206 -21.89 -24.53 0.59
C ILE A 206 -20.59 -24.12 -0.13
N ARG A 207 -20.67 -23.85 -1.43
CA ARG A 207 -19.56 -23.23 -2.15
C ARG A 207 -19.66 -21.70 -2.01
N GLN A 208 -18.63 -21.11 -1.44
CA GLN A 208 -18.49 -19.65 -1.32
C GLN A 208 -17.52 -19.13 -2.36
N VAL A 209 -17.88 -18.04 -3.04
CA VAL A 209 -17.02 -17.35 -4.01
C VAL A 209 -16.96 -15.88 -3.63
N PHE A 210 -15.76 -15.41 -3.28
CA PHE A 210 -15.53 -14.01 -2.96
C PHE A 210 -15.24 -13.22 -4.23
N ILE A 211 -16.04 -12.18 -4.47
CA ILE A 211 -15.86 -11.21 -5.54
C ILE A 211 -15.45 -9.90 -4.89
N SER A 212 -14.27 -9.40 -5.27
CA SER A 212 -13.76 -8.12 -4.78
C SER A 212 -14.39 -6.95 -5.52
N ASP A 213 -14.69 -5.88 -4.79
CA ASP A 213 -15.15 -4.60 -5.36
C ASP A 213 -14.05 -3.98 -6.26
N HIS A 214 -12.79 -4.39 -6.08
CA HIS A 214 -11.62 -3.91 -6.83
C HIS A 214 -11.34 -4.73 -8.11
N ARG A 215 -12.25 -5.59 -8.55
CA ARG A 215 -12.04 -6.46 -9.73
C ARG A 215 -11.79 -5.66 -11.00
N SER A 216 -12.57 -4.60 -11.24
CA SER A 216 -12.48 -3.78 -12.47
C SER A 216 -11.13 -3.08 -12.59
N ILE A 217 -10.65 -2.47 -11.51
CA ILE A 217 -9.35 -1.80 -11.49
C ILE A 217 -8.20 -2.80 -11.59
N LEU A 218 -8.32 -3.97 -10.95
CA LEU A 218 -7.33 -5.04 -11.07
C LEU A 218 -7.27 -5.60 -12.51
N ALA A 219 -8.40 -5.71 -13.21
CA ALA A 219 -8.45 -6.11 -14.61
C ALA A 219 -7.74 -5.10 -15.54
N LYS A 220 -7.93 -3.80 -15.31
CA LYS A 220 -7.16 -2.74 -16.00
C LYS A 220 -5.66 -2.89 -15.75
N ALA A 221 -5.26 -3.12 -14.49
CA ALA A 221 -3.87 -3.32 -14.11
C ALA A 221 -3.27 -4.57 -14.78
N ARG A 222 -4.01 -5.69 -14.87
CA ARG A 222 -3.59 -6.91 -15.58
C ARG A 222 -3.37 -6.66 -17.06
N THR A 223 -4.28 -5.93 -17.69
CA THR A 223 -4.15 -5.55 -19.11
C THR A 223 -2.87 -4.74 -19.32
N TYR A 224 -2.60 -3.76 -18.45
CA TYR A 224 -1.37 -2.99 -18.51
C TYR A 224 -0.12 -3.83 -18.28
N ALA A 225 -0.16 -4.78 -17.33
CA ALA A 225 0.97 -5.65 -17.00
C ALA A 225 1.44 -6.53 -18.18
N GLN A 226 0.58 -6.78 -19.17
CA GLN A 226 0.93 -7.53 -20.38
C GLN A 226 1.68 -6.68 -21.42
N THR A 227 1.72 -5.36 -21.26
CA THR A 227 2.34 -4.45 -22.23
C THR A 227 3.87 -4.42 -22.14
N PRO A 228 4.59 -4.14 -23.24
CA PRO A 228 6.02 -3.86 -23.19
C PRO A 228 6.37 -2.65 -22.29
N GLN A 229 5.49 -1.65 -22.24
CA GLN A 229 5.69 -0.44 -21.45
C GLN A 229 5.75 -0.73 -19.94
N PHE A 230 4.94 -1.66 -19.45
CA PHE A 230 5.00 -2.08 -18.04
C PHE A 230 6.40 -2.58 -17.65
N ARG A 231 7.07 -3.33 -18.54
CA ARG A 231 8.44 -3.81 -18.31
C ARG A 231 9.45 -2.67 -18.29
N LEU A 232 9.25 -1.62 -19.08
CA LEU A 232 10.12 -0.43 -19.07
C LEU A 232 9.93 0.36 -17.77
N ASP A 233 8.69 0.57 -17.35
CA ASP A 233 8.39 1.29 -16.12
C ASP A 233 8.97 0.54 -14.90
N LEU A 234 8.79 -0.78 -14.80
CA LEU A 234 9.34 -1.56 -13.68
C LEU A 234 10.86 -1.51 -13.57
N LYS A 235 11.60 -1.28 -14.66
CA LYS A 235 13.08 -1.12 -14.59
C LYS A 235 13.48 0.10 -13.77
N LEU A 236 12.64 1.14 -13.74
CA LEU A 236 12.89 2.37 -12.99
C LEU A 236 12.87 2.17 -11.47
N ARG A 237 12.26 1.07 -10.98
CA ARG A 237 12.20 0.72 -9.55
C ARG A 237 13.59 0.66 -8.89
N SER A 238 14.59 0.14 -9.61
CA SER A 238 15.98 0.05 -9.13
C SER A 238 16.57 1.39 -8.70
N THR A 239 16.07 2.50 -9.27
CA THR A 239 16.52 3.85 -8.92
C THR A 239 16.13 4.23 -7.51
N VAL A 240 14.90 3.90 -7.08
CA VAL A 240 14.41 4.20 -5.73
C VAL A 240 15.21 3.42 -4.69
N GLU A 241 15.51 2.14 -4.94
CA GLU A 241 16.37 1.33 -4.05
C GLU A 241 17.76 1.97 -3.86
N ARG A 242 18.34 2.52 -4.93
CA ARG A 242 19.61 3.24 -4.86
C ARG A 242 19.51 4.53 -4.05
N ILE A 243 18.41 5.27 -4.16
CA ILE A 243 18.15 6.48 -3.37
C ILE A 243 18.03 6.12 -1.89
N ILE A 244 17.23 5.10 -1.55
CA ILE A 244 17.06 4.59 -0.18
C ILE A 244 18.42 4.16 0.40
N ALA A 245 19.20 3.37 -0.34
CA ALA A 245 20.54 2.96 0.09
C ALA A 245 21.45 4.16 0.36
N ASN A 246 21.32 5.24 -0.42
CA ASN A 246 22.10 6.45 -0.22
C ASN A 246 21.68 7.21 1.04
N LEU A 247 20.38 7.36 1.27
CA LEU A 247 19.83 7.97 2.49
C LEU A 247 20.32 7.24 3.75
N VAL A 248 20.25 5.90 3.71
CA VAL A 248 20.68 5.03 4.80
C VAL A 248 22.19 5.14 5.05
N ARG A 249 23.01 5.09 4.00
CA ARG A 249 24.49 5.04 4.14
C ARG A 249 25.13 6.39 4.43
N TYR A 250 24.63 7.48 3.84
CA TYR A 250 25.32 8.76 3.81
C TYR A 250 24.55 9.92 4.44
N HIS A 251 23.24 9.77 4.68
CA HIS A 251 22.41 10.86 5.20
C HIS A 251 21.81 10.54 6.59
N GLY A 252 22.14 9.40 7.19
CA GLY A 252 21.74 9.07 8.56
C GLY A 252 20.31 8.57 8.71
N ALA A 253 19.60 8.26 7.62
CA ALA A 253 18.21 7.82 7.66
C ALA A 253 18.00 6.45 8.36
N ARG A 254 19.08 5.71 8.66
CA ARG A 254 18.99 4.40 9.34
C ARG A 254 18.59 4.47 10.81
N ARG A 255 18.88 5.58 11.48
CA ARG A 255 18.69 5.72 12.93
C ARG A 255 17.75 6.89 13.21
N ALA A 256 16.69 6.65 13.99
CA ALA A 256 15.89 7.73 14.55
C ALA A 256 16.69 8.42 15.67
N HIS A 257 17.00 9.71 15.51
CA HIS A 257 17.76 10.47 16.51
C HIS A 257 16.86 11.09 17.60
N ARG A 258 15.56 11.19 17.32
CA ARG A 258 14.54 11.77 18.20
C ARG A 258 13.36 10.81 18.32
N ARG A 259 12.52 11.05 19.33
CA ARG A 259 11.30 10.27 19.60
C ARG A 259 10.07 10.99 19.06
N GLY A 260 9.04 10.25 18.71
CA GLY A 260 7.83 10.76 18.09
C GLY A 260 7.91 10.85 16.57
N ARG A 261 6.79 10.54 15.92
CA ARG A 261 6.64 10.47 14.46
C ARG A 261 6.99 11.80 13.78
N LEU A 262 6.55 12.92 14.35
CA LEU A 262 6.81 14.26 13.80
C LEU A 262 8.30 14.60 13.72
N LEU A 263 9.08 14.26 14.75
CA LEU A 263 10.52 14.54 14.76
C LEU A 263 11.29 13.58 13.83
N CYS A 264 10.82 12.34 13.69
CA CYS A 264 11.38 11.39 12.73
C CYS A 264 11.07 11.79 11.28
N ASP A 265 9.86 12.30 11.04
CA ASP A 265 9.43 12.84 9.75
C ASP A 265 10.27 14.07 9.35
N PHE A 266 10.46 15.00 10.29
CA PHE A 266 11.39 16.12 10.11
C PHE A 266 12.80 15.65 9.76
N GLN A 267 13.33 14.67 10.50
CA GLN A 267 14.65 14.10 10.20
C GLN A 267 14.70 13.51 8.78
N ALA A 268 13.70 12.73 8.37
CA ALA A 268 13.63 12.14 7.04
C ALA A 268 13.63 13.21 5.93
N LYS A 269 12.88 14.30 6.12
CA LYS A 269 12.86 15.46 5.23
C LYS A 269 14.23 16.14 5.16
N MET A 270 14.93 16.33 6.28
CA MET A 270 16.29 16.87 6.30
C MET A 270 17.28 15.97 5.55
N CYS A 271 17.18 14.64 5.71
CA CYS A 271 17.99 13.68 4.96
C CYS A 271 17.74 13.80 3.45
N ALA A 272 16.47 13.90 3.02
CA ALA A 272 16.09 14.05 1.63
C ALA A 272 16.56 15.39 1.03
N THR A 273 16.46 16.48 1.78
CA THR A 273 16.98 17.79 1.37
C THR A 273 18.49 17.74 1.14
N ALA A 274 19.25 17.18 2.08
CA ALA A 274 20.70 17.01 1.93
C ALA A 274 21.06 16.12 0.72
N PHE A 275 20.30 15.05 0.48
CA PHE A 275 20.45 14.21 -0.71
C PHE A 275 20.21 15.02 -1.99
N ASN A 276 19.09 15.73 -2.08
CA ASN A 276 18.72 16.53 -3.24
C ASN A 276 19.74 17.63 -3.54
N LEU A 277 20.23 18.34 -2.52
CA LEU A 277 21.29 19.35 -2.69
C LEU A 277 22.56 18.73 -3.29
N ARG A 278 22.99 17.57 -2.79
CA ARG A 278 24.15 16.86 -3.35
C ARG A 278 23.93 16.46 -4.81
N GLN A 279 22.72 16.00 -5.15
CA GLN A 279 22.37 15.63 -6.53
C GLN A 279 22.34 16.85 -7.46
N TRP A 280 21.82 17.98 -6.98
CA TRP A 280 21.81 19.24 -7.71
C TRP A 280 23.23 19.74 -7.98
N LEU A 281 24.10 19.79 -6.97
CA LEU A 281 25.51 20.19 -7.15
C LEU A 281 26.24 19.32 -8.18
N ARG A 282 26.06 18.00 -8.12
CA ARG A 282 26.63 17.07 -9.12
C ARG A 282 26.08 17.29 -10.53
N ARG A 283 24.84 17.77 -10.67
CA ARG A 283 24.26 18.11 -11.97
C ARG A 283 24.89 19.39 -12.52
N LEU A 284 25.04 20.42 -11.69
CA LEU A 284 25.70 21.68 -12.07
C LEU A 284 27.16 21.45 -12.48
N GLN A 285 27.91 20.64 -11.72
CA GLN A 285 29.29 20.29 -12.07
C GLN A 285 29.40 19.59 -13.44
N ARG A 286 28.50 18.64 -13.72
CA ARG A 286 28.46 17.97 -15.02
C ARG A 286 28.10 18.90 -16.17
N GLN A 287 27.20 19.87 -15.93
CA GLN A 287 26.84 20.87 -16.92
C GLN A 287 28.01 21.82 -17.21
N ALA A 288 28.75 22.24 -16.18
CA ALA A 288 29.94 23.09 -16.35
C ALA A 288 31.08 22.38 -17.09
N GLN A 289 31.14 21.04 -17.03
CA GLN A 289 32.14 20.22 -17.72
C GLN A 289 31.69 19.76 -19.11
N ALA A 290 30.43 20.00 -19.50
CA ALA A 290 29.93 19.61 -20.81
C ALA A 290 30.55 20.51 -21.90
N PRO A 291 31.08 19.94 -23.00
CA PRO A 291 31.56 20.75 -24.11
C PRO A 291 30.42 21.61 -24.67
N PRO A 292 30.72 22.82 -25.18
CA PRO A 292 29.69 23.69 -25.75
C PRO A 292 28.94 22.96 -26.87
N ALA A 293 27.61 23.07 -26.86
CA ALA A 293 26.78 22.46 -27.88
C ALA A 293 27.22 22.97 -29.26
N VAL A 294 27.60 22.04 -30.16
CA VAL A 294 27.90 22.38 -31.55
C VAL A 294 26.58 22.85 -32.17
N PRO A 295 26.49 24.09 -32.68
CA PRO A 295 25.28 24.54 -33.35
C PRO A 295 25.07 23.67 -34.59
N THR A 296 23.93 22.98 -34.64
CA THR A 296 23.44 22.30 -35.84
C THR A 296 23.16 23.36 -36.91
N ALA A 297 23.90 23.28 -38.02
CA ALA A 297 23.69 24.06 -39.24
C ALA A 297 22.45 23.58 -40.01
#